data_AF-A0A8J0UGD2-F1
#
_entry.id   AF-A0A8J0UGD2-F1
#
_cell.length_a   1.000
_cell.length_b   1.000
_cell.length_c   1.000
_cell.angle_alpha   90.00
_cell.angle_beta   90.00
_cell.angle_gamma   90.00
#
_symmetry.space_group_name_H-M   'P 1'
#
loop_
_entity.id
_entity.type
_entity.pdbx_description
1 polymer ?
#
loop_
_entity_poly.entity_id
_entity_poly.type
_entity_poly.pdbx_seq_one_letter_code
_entity_poly.pdbx_strand_id
1 'polypeptide(L)'
;MLISLCLGTTSLLWCKKKKKRHRTSQIPFREPREHRSSAWCFAEMPLGRQMQFMLLFSRQGKLRLQKWYVPLSDKEKKKITRELVQTVLARKPKMCSFLEWRDLKIVYKRYASLYFCCAIEDQDNELITLEIIHRYVELLDKYFGSVCELDIIFNFEKAYFILDEFLLGGEVQETSKKNVLKAIEQADLLQEDAKEAETPRSVLEEIGLT
;
A
#
# COMPACT_ATOMS: atom_id res chain seq x y z
N MET A 1 -23.49 -12.62 57.88
CA MET A 1 -23.60 -14.09 57.86
C MET A 1 -23.16 -14.53 56.46
N LEU A 2 -21.87 -14.85 56.20
CA LEU A 2 -21.20 -16.16 56.43
C LEU A 2 -22.13 -17.31 55.99
N ILE A 3 -21.81 -18.14 54.98
CA ILE A 3 -20.79 -19.23 54.91
C ILE A 3 -20.71 -19.64 53.40
N SER A 4 -19.62 -19.56 52.63
CA SER A 4 -18.33 -20.30 52.55
C SER A 4 -18.40 -21.83 52.38
N LEU A 5 -17.90 -22.36 51.26
CA LEU A 5 -17.20 -23.66 51.07
C LEU A 5 -16.98 -23.87 49.55
N CYS A 6 -15.82 -23.53 48.98
CA CYS A 6 -14.58 -24.31 48.89
C CYS A 6 -14.74 -25.74 48.33
N LEU A 7 -14.04 -25.99 47.22
CA LEU A 7 -13.33 -27.20 46.75
C LEU A 7 -13.17 -27.02 45.22
N GLY A 8 -12.02 -27.13 44.55
CA GLY A 8 -10.73 -27.70 44.88
C GLY A 8 -10.10 -28.17 43.57
N THR A 9 -9.06 -27.46 43.12
CA THR A 9 -7.82 -27.88 42.44
C THR A 9 -7.73 -29.07 41.46
N THR A 10 -6.76 -28.92 40.53
CA THR A 10 -6.01 -29.89 39.69
C THR A 10 -6.59 -30.19 38.30
N SER A 11 -5.94 -29.85 37.16
CA SER A 11 -4.59 -30.05 36.62
C SER A 11 -4.53 -31.24 35.64
N LEU A 12 -4.14 -30.92 34.40
CA LEU A 12 -3.32 -31.72 33.47
C LEU A 12 -3.88 -33.00 32.79
N LEU A 13 -3.42 -33.13 31.53
CA LEU A 13 -3.17 -34.34 30.72
C LEU A 13 -4.40 -35.08 30.16
N TRP A 14 -4.71 -34.93 28.87
CA TRP A 14 -4.11 -35.64 27.72
C TRP A 14 -4.41 -37.15 27.66
N CYS A 15 -4.84 -37.57 26.46
CA CYS A 15 -4.64 -38.89 25.85
C CYS A 15 -5.72 -39.97 26.05
N LYS A 16 -6.60 -40.14 25.04
CA LYS A 16 -6.54 -41.24 24.03
C LYS A 16 -7.91 -41.56 23.42
N LYS A 17 -8.03 -41.36 22.10
CA LYS A 17 -8.45 -42.45 21.20
C LYS A 17 -8.01 -42.19 19.76
N LYS A 18 -6.92 -42.85 19.37
CA LYS A 18 -6.55 -43.09 17.97
C LYS A 18 -7.58 -44.03 17.34
N LYS A 19 -8.03 -43.75 16.10
CA LYS A 19 -8.40 -44.81 15.14
C LYS A 19 -8.08 -44.38 13.71
N LYS A 20 -7.09 -45.09 13.14
CA LYS A 20 -6.64 -45.09 11.74
C LYS A 20 -7.81 -45.29 10.77
N ARG A 21 -7.82 -44.57 9.63
CA ARG A 21 -8.09 -45.17 8.30
C ARG A 21 -7.77 -44.21 7.15
N HIS A 22 -7.12 -44.77 6.14
CA HIS A 22 -6.95 -44.23 4.78
C HIS A 22 -8.23 -43.58 4.22
N ARG A 23 -8.08 -42.50 3.44
CA ARG A 23 -9.02 -42.19 2.35
C ARG A 23 -8.38 -41.34 1.27
N THR A 24 -8.19 -41.98 0.12
CA THR A 24 -8.18 -41.40 -1.22
C THR A 24 -9.52 -40.69 -1.47
N SER A 25 -9.43 -39.52 -2.10
CA SER A 25 -10.39 -38.93 -3.06
C SER A 25 -11.88 -39.31 -2.93
N GLN A 26 -12.67 -38.46 -2.28
CA GLN A 26 -14.06 -38.21 -2.69
C GLN A 26 -14.38 -36.73 -2.42
N ILE A 27 -14.58 -35.99 -3.50
CA ILE A 27 -15.14 -34.63 -3.50
C ILE A 27 -16.66 -34.81 -3.31
N PRO A 28 -17.30 -34.27 -2.26
CA PRO A 28 -18.74 -34.16 -2.25
C PRO A 28 -19.15 -32.80 -2.81
N PHE A 29 -19.83 -32.85 -3.95
CA PHE A 29 -20.69 -31.80 -4.47
C PHE A 29 -21.84 -31.53 -3.48
N ARG A 30 -22.02 -30.29 -3.03
CA ARG A 30 -23.31 -29.84 -2.48
C ARG A 30 -23.56 -28.34 -2.69
N GLU A 31 -24.80 -28.09 -3.06
CA GLU A 31 -25.53 -26.92 -3.59
C GLU A 31 -25.48 -25.57 -2.81
N PRO A 32 -26.01 -24.48 -3.43
CA PRO A 32 -25.63 -23.11 -3.15
C PRO A 32 -26.67 -22.25 -2.41
N ARG A 33 -26.16 -21.06 -2.03
CA ARG A 33 -26.83 -19.81 -1.60
C ARG A 33 -27.26 -19.72 -0.14
N GLU A 34 -26.67 -18.76 0.58
CA GLU A 34 -27.39 -17.50 0.87
C GLU A 34 -26.43 -16.42 1.40
N HIS A 35 -26.59 -15.22 0.82
CA HIS A 35 -26.19 -13.90 1.33
C HIS A 35 -25.14 -13.86 2.44
N ARG A 36 -23.86 -13.76 2.08
CA ARG A 36 -22.82 -13.25 2.99
C ARG A 36 -22.27 -11.93 2.48
N SER A 37 -22.41 -10.94 3.36
CA SER A 37 -21.84 -9.62 3.33
C SER A 37 -20.40 -9.62 2.77
N SER A 38 -20.12 -8.68 1.87
CA SER A 38 -18.86 -8.49 1.14
C SER A 38 -17.62 -8.27 2.02
N ALA A 39 -17.79 -8.13 3.34
CA ALA A 39 -16.72 -7.95 4.31
C ALA A 39 -15.88 -9.21 4.58
N TRP A 40 -16.37 -10.41 4.23
CA TRP A 40 -15.69 -11.68 4.58
C TRP A 40 -14.77 -12.24 3.48
N CYS A 41 -14.72 -11.63 2.29
CA CYS A 41 -13.78 -12.05 1.24
C CYS A 41 -12.34 -11.55 1.44
N PHE A 42 -12.09 -10.61 2.36
CA PHE A 42 -10.75 -10.04 2.58
C PHE A 42 -9.96 -10.68 3.72
N ALA A 43 -10.57 -11.57 4.51
CA ALA A 43 -9.97 -12.06 5.76
C ALA A 43 -8.99 -13.24 5.59
N GLU A 44 -8.86 -13.82 4.39
CA GLU A 44 -8.00 -14.99 4.16
C GLU A 44 -7.27 -14.92 2.81
N MET A 45 -6.65 -13.78 2.49
CA MET A 45 -5.54 -13.79 1.53
C MET A 45 -4.27 -14.18 2.28
N PRO A 46 -3.49 -15.17 1.80
CA PRO A 46 -2.23 -15.52 2.43
C PRO A 46 -1.32 -14.27 2.41
N LEU A 47 -0.82 -13.91 3.59
CA LEU A 47 0.21 -12.89 3.84
C LEU A 47 1.50 -13.30 3.09
N GLY A 48 1.53 -13.04 1.79
CA GLY A 48 2.64 -13.33 0.94
C GLY A 48 3.14 -12.03 0.37
N ARG A 49 4.29 -11.57 0.88
CA ARG A 49 5.11 -10.44 0.39
C ARG A 49 4.31 -9.20 0.08
N GLN A 50 4.41 -8.19 0.94
CA GLN A 50 3.69 -6.97 0.67
C GLN A 50 4.42 -5.78 1.26
N MET A 51 4.71 -4.80 0.41
CA MET A 51 5.07 -3.48 0.89
C MET A 51 3.94 -2.93 1.74
N GLN A 52 4.24 -2.56 2.98
CA GLN A 52 3.26 -2.07 3.94
C GLN A 52 2.83 -0.63 3.61
N PHE A 53 3.81 0.21 3.29
CA PHE A 53 3.59 1.60 2.87
C PHE A 53 4.80 2.17 2.13
N MET A 54 4.54 3.24 1.38
CA MET A 54 5.54 4.08 0.72
C MET A 54 5.35 5.54 1.12
N LEU A 55 6.43 6.18 1.57
CA LEU A 55 6.46 7.57 1.99
C LEU A 55 7.49 8.34 1.16
N LEU A 56 7.10 9.53 0.73
CA LEU A 56 8.00 10.52 0.16
C LEU A 56 8.02 11.74 1.07
N PHE A 57 9.21 12.18 1.45
CA PHE A 57 9.36 13.39 2.26
C PHE A 57 10.61 14.17 1.87
N SER A 58 10.53 15.48 2.06
CA SER A 58 11.64 16.39 1.82
C SER A 58 12.73 16.23 2.87
N ARG A 59 13.94 16.74 2.59
CA ARG A 59 15.01 16.93 3.57
C ARG A 59 14.57 17.75 4.80
N GLN A 60 13.56 18.60 4.65
CA GLN A 60 12.96 19.36 5.76
C GLN A 60 12.00 18.52 6.63
N GLY A 61 11.78 17.25 6.30
CA GLY A 61 10.81 16.37 6.97
C GLY A 61 9.35 16.61 6.59
N LYS A 62 9.11 17.44 5.57
CA LYS A 62 7.76 17.67 5.03
C LYS A 62 7.35 16.49 4.15
N LEU A 63 6.22 15.87 4.48
CA LEU A 63 5.65 14.77 3.70
C LEU A 63 5.09 15.30 2.37
N ARG A 64 5.38 14.60 1.28
CA ARG A 64 4.93 14.91 -0.08
C ARG A 64 3.94 13.89 -0.61
N LEU A 65 4.17 12.61 -0.28
CA LEU A 65 3.29 11.50 -0.67
C LEU A 65 3.28 10.46 0.44
N GLN A 66 2.12 9.87 0.71
CA GLN A 66 1.99 8.71 1.58
C GLN A 66 0.98 7.71 1.00
N LYS A 67 1.46 6.53 0.64
CA LYS A 67 0.61 5.41 0.21
C LYS A 67 0.68 4.31 1.27
N TRP A 68 -0.47 3.95 1.80
CA TRP A 68 -0.61 2.88 2.79
C TRP A 68 -1.35 1.71 2.14
N TYR A 69 -0.72 0.54 2.08
CA TYR A 69 -1.32 -0.66 1.50
C TYR A 69 -2.03 -1.51 2.57
N VAL A 70 -1.67 -1.31 3.84
CA VAL A 70 -2.33 -1.94 4.99
C VAL A 70 -3.28 -0.96 5.69
N PRO A 71 -4.48 -1.41 6.08
CA PRO A 71 -5.42 -0.58 6.82
C PRO A 71 -4.90 -0.27 8.22
N LEU A 72 -4.51 0.98 8.44
CA LEU A 72 -4.06 1.52 9.73
C LEU A 72 -4.89 2.75 10.11
N SER A 73 -5.05 3.01 11.42
CA SER A 73 -5.72 4.22 11.88
C SER A 73 -4.89 5.47 11.59
N ASP A 74 -5.52 6.62 11.37
CA ASP A 74 -4.81 7.87 11.08
C ASP A 74 -3.89 8.32 12.22
N LYS A 75 -4.22 7.96 13.46
CA LYS A 75 -3.37 8.21 14.62
C LYS A 75 -2.06 7.42 14.53
N GLU A 76 -2.14 6.17 14.13
CA GLU A 76 -0.97 5.31 13.93
C GLU A 76 -0.14 5.76 12.75
N LYS A 77 -0.77 6.02 11.59
CA LYS A 77 -0.10 6.57 10.40
C LYS A 77 0.72 7.81 10.75
N LYS A 78 0.12 8.78 11.43
CA LYS A 78 0.81 10.01 11.87
C LYS A 78 1.93 9.75 12.86
N LYS A 79 1.84 8.71 13.71
CA LYS A 79 2.91 8.34 14.64
C LYS A 79 4.09 7.72 13.89
N ILE A 80 3.80 6.75 13.03
CA ILE A 80 4.79 6.02 12.21
C ILE A 80 5.54 6.99 11.29
N THR A 81 4.82 7.85 10.55
CA THR A 81 5.44 8.83 9.65
C THR A 81 6.40 9.75 10.40
N ARG A 82 6.00 10.30 11.56
CA ARG A 82 6.87 11.19 12.34
C ARG A 82 8.13 10.48 12.83
N GLU A 83 7.98 9.28 13.37
CA GLU A 83 9.09 8.47 13.89
C GLU A 83 10.10 8.09 12.79
N LEU A 84 9.60 7.63 11.63
CA LEU A 84 10.46 7.22 10.51
C LEU A 84 11.15 8.39 9.83
N VAL A 85 10.45 9.50 9.60
CA VAL A 85 11.04 10.70 9.00
C VAL A 85 12.19 11.21 9.87
N GLN A 86 12.00 11.29 11.19
CA GLN A 86 13.05 11.70 12.12
C GLN A 86 14.25 10.73 12.09
N THR A 87 13.97 9.43 12.12
CA THR A 87 15.01 8.39 12.11
C THR A 87 15.83 8.42 10.82
N VAL A 88 15.19 8.52 9.65
CA VAL A 88 15.88 8.55 8.35
C VAL A 88 16.68 9.84 8.18
N LEU A 89 16.14 11.00 8.59
CA LEU A 89 16.85 12.28 8.48
C LEU A 89 18.06 12.41 9.42
N ALA A 90 18.05 11.70 10.56
CA ALA A 90 19.18 11.67 11.49
C ALA A 90 20.37 10.84 10.99
N ARG A 91 20.18 9.98 9.97
CA ARG A 91 21.23 9.09 9.44
C ARG A 91 22.24 9.84 8.56
N LYS A 92 23.51 9.43 8.66
CA LYS A 92 24.59 10.01 7.84
C LYS A 92 24.51 9.47 6.40
N PRO A 93 24.89 10.27 5.37
CA PRO A 93 24.78 9.86 3.97
C PRO A 93 25.56 8.59 3.56
N LYS A 94 26.59 8.20 4.31
CA LYS A 94 27.41 7.00 4.04
C LYS A 94 26.84 5.72 4.67
N MET A 95 25.75 5.80 5.43
CA MET A 95 25.10 4.63 6.02
C MET A 95 24.34 3.84 4.95
N CYS A 96 24.04 2.57 5.26
CA CYS A 96 23.25 1.72 4.38
C CYS A 96 21.83 2.27 4.16
N SER A 97 21.28 1.96 2.99
CA SER A 97 19.90 2.26 2.58
C SER A 97 18.84 1.41 3.28
N PHE A 98 19.25 0.53 4.19
CA PHE A 98 18.39 -0.40 4.90
C PHE A 98 18.40 -0.10 6.41
N LEU A 99 17.24 -0.27 7.03
CA LEU A 99 16.97 0.09 8.41
C LEU A 99 16.04 -0.98 8.97
N GLU A 100 16.44 -1.65 10.04
CA GLU A 100 15.52 -2.50 10.81
C GLU A 100 14.71 -1.60 11.73
N TRP A 101 13.39 -1.66 11.60
CA TRP A 101 12.47 -0.86 12.40
C TRP A 101 11.32 -1.75 12.87
N ARG A 102 11.32 -2.07 14.17
CA ARG A 102 10.40 -3.06 14.76
C ARG A 102 10.54 -4.40 14.03
N ASP A 103 9.43 -5.02 13.66
CA ASP A 103 9.38 -6.30 12.92
C ASP A 103 9.33 -6.09 11.39
N LEU A 104 9.74 -4.90 10.92
CA LEU A 104 9.77 -4.54 9.50
C LEU A 104 11.16 -4.04 9.10
N LYS A 105 11.45 -4.19 7.80
CA LYS A 105 12.62 -3.60 7.17
C LYS A 105 12.21 -2.36 6.38
N ILE A 106 12.93 -1.28 6.59
CA ILE A 106 12.74 -0.03 5.90
C ILE A 106 13.84 0.13 4.86
N VAL A 107 13.43 0.30 3.62
CA VAL A 107 14.30 0.59 2.49
C VAL A 107 14.13 2.05 2.12
N TYR A 108 15.21 2.82 2.15
CA TYR A 108 15.15 4.22 1.76
C TYR A 108 16.28 4.64 0.82
N LYS A 109 15.96 5.58 -0.06
CA LYS A 109 16.91 6.20 -0.98
C LYS A 109 16.63 7.68 -1.11
N ARG A 110 17.72 8.46 -1.14
CA ARG A 110 17.65 9.91 -1.35
C ARG A 110 17.92 10.23 -2.81
N TYR A 111 17.01 10.99 -3.44
CA TYR A 111 17.16 11.57 -4.77
C TYR A 111 17.04 13.09 -4.64
N ALA A 112 18.12 13.82 -4.93
CA ALA A 112 18.20 15.28 -4.72
C ALA A 112 17.77 15.72 -3.30
N SER A 113 16.67 16.44 -3.16
CA SER A 113 16.11 16.89 -1.86
C SER A 113 15.06 15.94 -1.27
N LEU A 114 14.64 14.91 -2.01
CA LEU A 114 13.59 13.99 -1.62
C LEU A 114 14.14 12.66 -1.10
N TYR A 115 13.45 12.13 -0.10
CA TYR A 115 13.65 10.81 0.45
C TYR A 115 12.45 9.95 0.08
N PHE A 116 12.74 8.79 -0.49
CA PHE A 116 11.79 7.75 -0.79
C PHE A 116 12.02 6.63 0.22
N CYS A 117 10.95 6.17 0.86
CA CYS A 117 11.00 5.24 1.97
C CYS A 117 9.88 4.22 1.84
N CYS A 118 10.22 2.95 1.82
CA CYS A 118 9.29 1.83 1.75
C CYS A 118 9.48 0.94 2.98
N ALA A 119 8.39 0.43 3.53
CA ALA A 119 8.43 -0.60 4.57
C ALA A 119 8.03 -1.94 3.96
N ILE A 120 8.85 -2.96 4.22
CA ILE A 120 8.68 -4.33 3.72
C ILE A 120 8.82 -5.32 4.88
N GLU A 121 8.35 -6.53 4.66
CA GLU A 121 8.43 -7.62 5.63
C GLU A 121 9.80 -8.32 5.58
N ASP A 122 10.15 -9.07 6.62
CA ASP A 122 11.49 -9.65 6.76
C ASP A 122 11.87 -10.65 5.67
N GLN A 123 10.88 -11.32 5.06
CA GLN A 123 11.09 -12.29 3.98
C GLN A 123 11.30 -11.66 2.59
N ASP A 124 11.13 -10.34 2.48
CA ASP A 124 11.27 -9.62 1.22
C ASP A 124 12.70 -9.16 0.97
N ASN A 125 13.05 -9.06 -0.31
CA ASN A 125 14.39 -8.68 -0.72
C ASN A 125 14.50 -7.16 -0.82
N GLU A 126 15.37 -6.59 0.02
CA GLU A 126 15.56 -5.16 0.15
C GLU A 126 16.10 -4.51 -1.13
N LEU A 127 16.89 -5.27 -1.91
CA LEU A 127 17.45 -4.79 -3.19
C LEU A 127 16.36 -4.66 -4.26
N ILE A 128 15.40 -5.58 -4.28
CA ILE A 128 14.26 -5.50 -5.22
C ILE A 128 13.41 -4.27 -4.88
N THR A 129 13.16 -4.00 -3.60
CA THR A 129 12.47 -2.78 -3.18
C THR A 129 13.23 -1.50 -3.54
N LEU A 130 14.56 -1.53 -3.47
CA LEU A 130 15.37 -0.39 -3.89
C LEU A 130 15.24 -0.13 -5.40
N GLU A 131 15.18 -1.18 -6.21
CA GLU A 131 14.90 -1.10 -7.65
C GLU A 131 13.47 -0.61 -7.93
N ILE A 132 12.47 -1.01 -7.14
CA ILE A 132 11.09 -0.48 -7.23
C ILE A 132 11.09 1.04 -7.01
N ILE A 133 11.79 1.52 -5.99
CA ILE A 133 11.92 2.97 -5.74
C ILE A 133 12.59 3.65 -6.95
N HIS A 134 13.67 3.08 -7.46
CA HIS A 134 14.38 3.65 -8.61
C HIS A 134 13.48 3.71 -9.85
N ARG A 135 12.76 2.63 -10.13
CA ARG A 135 11.81 2.54 -11.24
C ARG A 135 10.72 3.59 -11.14
N TYR A 136 10.18 3.82 -9.95
CA TYR A 136 9.17 4.87 -9.73
C TYR A 136 9.74 6.27 -10.01
N VAL A 137 10.96 6.57 -9.57
CA VAL A 137 11.63 7.84 -9.89
C VAL A 137 11.84 8.00 -11.39
N GLU A 138 12.23 6.95 -12.11
CA GLU A 138 12.35 6.99 -13.57
C GLU A 138 11.01 7.24 -14.28
N LEU A 139 9.90 6.69 -13.76
CA LEU A 139 8.57 6.94 -14.29
C LEU A 139 8.16 8.40 -14.12
N LEU A 140 8.39 8.95 -12.92
CA LEU A 140 8.15 10.37 -12.64
C LEU A 140 9.00 11.28 -13.53
N ASP A 141 10.30 10.98 -13.67
CA ASP A 141 11.22 11.77 -14.50
C ASP A 141 10.79 11.81 -15.96
N LYS A 142 10.29 10.67 -16.47
CA LYS A 142 9.86 10.53 -17.85
C LYS A 142 8.49 11.16 -18.13
N TYR A 143 7.60 11.21 -17.14
CA TYR A 143 6.31 11.89 -17.23
C TYR A 143 6.45 13.41 -17.14
N PHE A 144 7.19 13.92 -16.13
CA PHE A 144 7.34 15.37 -15.92
C PHE A 144 8.41 16.03 -16.79
N GLY A 145 9.37 15.26 -17.32
CA GLY A 145 10.45 15.78 -18.15
C GLY A 145 11.49 16.55 -17.32
N SER A 146 12.33 15.82 -16.57
CA SER A 146 13.25 16.34 -15.54
C SER A 146 12.54 16.69 -14.23
N VAL A 147 12.09 15.64 -13.51
CA VAL A 147 11.26 15.82 -12.31
C VAL A 147 11.98 16.58 -11.19
N CYS A 148 11.30 17.55 -10.59
CA CYS A 148 11.73 18.22 -9.37
C CYS A 148 10.73 18.04 -8.21
N GLU A 149 11.15 18.39 -6.99
CA GLU A 149 10.27 18.30 -5.82
C GLU A 149 9.01 19.17 -5.96
N LEU A 150 9.11 20.31 -6.64
CA LEU A 150 7.97 21.20 -6.87
C LEU A 150 6.91 20.56 -7.77
N ASP A 151 7.31 19.80 -8.79
CA ASP A 151 6.37 19.12 -9.70
C ASP A 151 5.50 18.12 -8.94
N ILE A 152 6.09 17.37 -8.01
CA ILE A 152 5.37 16.42 -7.14
C ILE A 152 4.45 17.17 -6.16
N ILE A 153 4.83 18.35 -5.68
CA ILE A 153 3.99 19.16 -4.79
C ILE A 153 2.76 19.71 -5.54
N PHE A 154 2.98 20.29 -6.72
CA PHE A 154 1.91 20.89 -7.51
C PHE A 154 1.00 19.84 -8.15
N ASN A 155 1.55 18.72 -8.60
CA ASN A 155 0.84 17.65 -9.29
C ASN A 155 0.80 16.36 -8.45
N PHE A 156 0.49 16.48 -7.16
CA PHE A 156 0.48 15.33 -6.24
C PHE A 156 -0.52 14.25 -6.68
N GLU A 157 -1.66 14.63 -7.25
CA GLU A 157 -2.67 13.69 -7.78
C GLU A 157 -2.09 12.83 -8.90
N LYS A 158 -1.39 13.43 -9.86
CA LYS A 158 -0.72 12.71 -10.94
C LYS A 158 0.35 11.77 -10.39
N ALA A 159 1.12 12.18 -9.37
CA ALA A 159 2.07 11.30 -8.71
C ALA A 159 1.39 10.07 -8.07
N TYR A 160 0.22 10.23 -7.43
CA TYR A 160 -0.55 9.09 -6.93
C TYR A 160 -1.07 8.19 -8.06
N PHE A 161 -1.54 8.75 -9.17
CA PHE A 161 -1.99 7.94 -10.32
C PHE A 161 -0.84 7.14 -10.94
N ILE A 162 0.33 7.75 -11.13
CA ILE A 162 1.52 7.06 -11.62
C ILE A 162 1.92 5.93 -10.67
N LEU A 163 1.85 6.19 -9.36
CA LEU A 163 2.16 5.19 -8.34
C LEU A 163 1.18 4.03 -8.37
N ASP A 164 -0.11 4.31 -8.55
CA ASP A 164 -1.18 3.29 -8.54
C ASP A 164 -1.19 2.43 -9.80
N GLU A 165 -0.80 2.98 -10.96
CA GLU A 165 -0.59 2.20 -12.18
C GLU A 165 0.65 1.30 -12.09
N PHE A 166 1.64 1.69 -11.29
CA PHE A 166 2.87 0.94 -11.10
C PHE A 166 2.76 -0.12 -9.99
N LEU A 167 2.19 0.25 -8.84
CA LEU A 167 2.09 -0.57 -7.63
C LEU A 167 0.64 -0.70 -7.19
N LEU A 168 0.18 -1.95 -7.05
CA LEU A 168 -1.15 -2.24 -6.56
C LEU A 168 -1.08 -3.20 -5.39
N GLY A 169 -1.75 -2.82 -4.29
CA GLY A 169 -1.76 -3.63 -3.07
C GLY A 169 -0.36 -3.99 -2.60
N GLY A 170 0.60 -3.06 -2.62
CA GLY A 170 1.95 -3.29 -2.10
C GLY A 170 2.85 -4.19 -2.95
N GLU A 171 2.41 -4.58 -4.14
CA GLU A 171 3.16 -5.39 -5.10
C GLU A 171 3.27 -4.69 -6.46
N VAL A 172 4.25 -5.08 -7.27
CA VAL A 172 4.45 -4.52 -8.62
C VAL A 172 3.39 -5.06 -9.56
N GLN A 173 2.56 -4.17 -10.10
CA GLN A 173 1.56 -4.50 -11.11
C GLN A 173 2.19 -4.53 -12.51
N GLU A 174 2.82 -3.42 -12.90
CA GLU A 174 3.37 -3.25 -14.25
C GLU A 174 4.90 -3.15 -14.22
N THR A 175 5.56 -4.04 -14.96
CA THR A 175 7.03 -4.07 -15.04
C THR A 175 7.57 -3.23 -16.19
N SER A 176 6.75 -2.90 -17.19
CA SER A 176 7.16 -2.15 -18.38
C SER A 176 6.92 -0.65 -18.20
N LYS A 177 8.00 0.15 -18.20
CA LYS A 177 7.91 1.62 -18.17
C LYS A 177 7.03 2.19 -19.29
N LYS A 178 7.05 1.57 -20.47
CA LYS A 178 6.28 2.02 -21.64
C LYS A 178 4.78 1.79 -21.45
N ASN A 179 4.40 0.72 -20.76
CA ASN A 179 2.98 0.42 -20.56
C ASN A 179 2.38 1.37 -19.53
N VAL A 180 3.08 1.58 -18.41
CA VAL A 180 2.65 2.52 -17.36
C VAL A 180 2.42 3.91 -17.95
N LEU A 181 3.39 4.46 -18.70
CA LEU A 181 3.26 5.79 -19.29
C LEU A 181 2.11 5.90 -20.29
N LYS A 182 1.90 4.87 -21.12
CA LYS A 182 0.76 4.83 -22.05
C LYS A 182 -0.57 4.80 -21.32
N ALA A 183 -0.69 4.04 -20.24
CA ALA A 183 -1.90 3.96 -19.44
C ALA A 183 -2.20 5.31 -18.77
N ILE A 184 -1.18 6.01 -18.27
CA ILE A 184 -1.33 7.36 -17.71
C ILE A 184 -1.74 8.36 -18.79
N GLU A 185 -1.11 8.36 -19.96
CA GLU A 185 -1.50 9.23 -21.09
C GLU A 185 -2.96 8.99 -21.51
N GLN A 186 -3.41 7.74 -21.57
CA GLN A 186 -4.79 7.39 -21.86
C GLN A 186 -5.76 7.86 -20.76
N ALA A 187 -5.37 7.71 -19.50
CA ALA A 187 -6.16 8.19 -18.36
C ALA A 187 -6.28 9.72 -18.35
N ASP A 188 -5.21 10.42 -18.74
CA ASP A 188 -5.19 11.88 -18.84
C ASP A 188 -6.16 12.37 -19.93
N LEU A 189 -6.15 11.75 -21.12
CA LEU A 189 -7.08 12.06 -22.21
C LEU A 189 -8.55 11.85 -21.79
N LEU A 190 -8.86 10.73 -21.15
CA LEU A 190 -10.22 10.45 -20.67
C LEU A 190 -10.67 11.45 -19.59
N GLN A 191 -9.73 11.92 -18.75
CA GLN A 191 -10.03 12.92 -17.74
C GLN A 191 -10.30 14.30 -18.35
N GLU A 192 -9.65 14.63 -19.46
CA GLU A 192 -9.91 15.86 -20.24
C GLU A 192 -11.27 15.80 -20.92
N ASP A 193 -11.58 14.70 -21.62
CA ASP A 193 -12.89 14.48 -22.26
C ASP A 193 -14.05 14.57 -21.26
N ALA A 194 -13.87 14.04 -20.05
CA ALA A 194 -14.87 14.11 -18.99
C ALA A 194 -15.11 15.55 -18.49
N LYS A 195 -14.07 16.38 -18.41
CA LYS A 195 -14.19 17.80 -18.00
C LYS A 195 -14.85 18.64 -19.09
N GLU A 196 -14.58 18.34 -20.36
CA GLU A 196 -15.25 18.97 -21.49
C GLU A 196 -16.74 18.59 -21.55
N ALA A 197 -17.09 17.35 -21.22
CA ALA A 197 -18.49 16.93 -21.12
C ALA A 197 -19.28 17.63 -19.99
N GLU A 198 -18.59 18.10 -18.94
CA GLU A 198 -19.20 18.81 -17.81
C GLU A 198 -19.37 20.32 -18.07
N THR A 199 -18.79 20.90 -19.12
CA THR A 199 -18.85 22.33 -19.45
C THR A 199 -19.22 22.57 -20.93
N PRO A 200 -20.44 23.03 -21.33
CA PRO A 200 -21.65 23.38 -20.56
C PRO A 200 -22.97 22.82 -21.14
N ARG A 201 -23.68 21.99 -20.36
CA ARG A 201 -25.13 21.83 -20.50
C ARG A 201 -25.92 23.03 -19.91
N SER A 202 -25.22 23.96 -19.26
CA SER A 202 -25.76 25.18 -18.66
C SER A 202 -25.90 26.37 -19.61
N VAL A 203 -25.25 26.38 -20.78
CA VAL A 203 -25.39 27.48 -21.76
C VAL A 203 -26.65 27.31 -22.63
N LEU A 204 -27.20 26.09 -22.75
CA LEU A 204 -28.37 25.81 -23.58
C LEU A 204 -29.72 26.06 -22.87
N GLU A 205 -29.75 26.15 -21.53
CA GLU A 205 -30.95 26.56 -20.78
C GLU A 205 -31.13 28.09 -20.69
N GLU A 206 -30.10 28.89 -20.98
CA GLU A 206 -30.18 30.37 -20.98
C GLU A 206 -30.60 30.99 -22.33
N ILE A 207 -30.56 30.25 -23.44
CA ILE A 207 -30.95 30.76 -24.78
C ILE A 207 -32.42 30.58 -25.15
N GLY A 208 -33.27 30.17 -24.19
CA GLY A 208 -34.71 30.43 -24.22
C GLY A 208 -35.43 30.08 -25.53
N LEU A 209 -35.55 28.81 -25.86
CA LEU A 209 -36.48 28.34 -26.91
C LEU A 209 -37.57 27.44 -26.28
N THR A 210 -38.51 28.11 -25.63
CA THR A 210 -39.94 27.75 -25.59
C THR A 210 -40.74 28.92 -26.10
#